data_AF-A0A963EI82-F1
#
_entry.id   AF-A0A963EI82-F1
#
_cell.length_a   1.000
_cell.length_b   1.000
_cell.length_c   1.000
_cell.angle_alpha   90.00
_cell.angle_beta   90.00
_cell.angle_gamma   90.00
#
_symmetry.space_group_name_H-M   'P 1'
#
loop_
_entity.id
_entity.type
_entity.pdbx_description
1 polymer ?
#
loop_
_entity_poly.entity_id
_entity_poly.type
_entity_poly.pdbx_seq_one_letter_code
_entity_poly.pdbx_strand_id
1 'polypeptide(L)'
;AHVCNNMVLQRIQVNAPDAGSGLVPLAGTTGIRMHNAARICLVDCNVEVVETAFEEYSQSSGGTAGACVGNSYIGCISHNCTTAYKDSNALHTRSAIQRTFVGCDNLGPVPVGRISGDGARAQDGDAFLPGAWITDPDGLPAVQFRAPTRDSLFLTGDYKGALQVDGDGHPRQLAPYHGLKFDLGSMQSARITRSVASGAAHPDSSGQILEDVRLELGNGPADPAGELARVQVNDPLMLVSRSSQPSRPVDGLVHHAAAASALPATGEWYLGPGLYARINNGEYPPVAVQRGAVAEREQNGDLTISSSDFGKVIRVNHASDRTVTVPPGLVAGGSGARRVWVVRQGTGRVSVAAGPGVNLRSAGGERSIARQYQMVELLICGNNDVYISHILPDAIEPYEERLHWTAGNVVVPQSYLGKLVRVSNGGPDPVHVTIPQGLVPTGMEAVSLRVVKVGSADVEIRAGAGMNLASPGGDPHVISQVNKVVTLIVSGMSSSQPDTVYIDD
;
A
#
# COMPACT_ATOMS: atom_id res chain seq x y z
N ALA A 1 31.36 -13.15 59.76
CA ALA A 1 31.46 -11.93 58.93
C ALA A 1 30.39 -10.95 59.38
N HIS A 2 30.77 -9.81 59.94
CA HIS A 2 29.81 -8.78 60.32
C HIS A 2 29.40 -8.00 59.08
N VAL A 3 28.10 -7.83 58.87
CA VAL A 3 27.53 -6.99 57.81
C VAL A 3 27.20 -5.64 58.42
N CYS A 4 27.71 -4.55 57.84
CA CYS A 4 27.23 -3.21 58.18
C CYS A 4 25.92 -3.00 57.41
N ASN A 5 24.83 -2.65 58.10
CA ASN A 5 23.51 -2.56 57.47
C ASN A 5 22.70 -1.37 58.00
N ASN A 6 21.85 -0.79 57.15
CA ASN A 6 20.89 0.26 57.48
C ASN A 6 21.57 1.51 58.10
N MET A 7 22.58 2.05 57.42
CA MET A 7 23.30 3.24 57.86
C MET A 7 23.09 4.37 56.86
N VAL A 8 23.01 5.59 57.36
CA VAL A 8 23.07 6.81 56.54
C VAL A 8 24.37 7.54 56.84
N LEU A 9 25.11 7.88 55.80
CA LEU A 9 26.21 8.83 55.84
C LEU A 9 25.75 10.06 55.07
N GLN A 10 25.73 11.21 55.74
CA GLN A 10 25.22 12.43 55.15
C GLN A 10 26.20 13.58 55.32
N ARG A 11 26.43 14.34 54.24
CA ARG A 11 27.31 15.53 54.23
C ARG A 11 28.72 15.24 54.73
N ILE A 12 29.26 14.10 54.33
CA ILE A 12 30.63 13.70 54.64
C ILE A 12 31.55 14.29 53.58
N GLN A 13 32.62 14.97 54.00
CA GLN A 13 33.72 15.35 53.12
C GLN A 13 34.96 14.53 53.48
N VAL A 14 35.51 13.81 52.51
CA VAL A 14 36.78 13.08 52.64
C VAL A 14 37.78 13.70 51.68
N ASN A 15 38.92 14.12 52.21
CA ASN A 15 40.01 14.69 51.42
C ASN A 15 41.34 14.18 51.97
N ALA A 16 42.27 13.79 51.08
CA ALA A 16 43.63 13.46 51.48
C ALA A 16 44.48 14.74 51.58
N PRO A 17 45.19 14.97 52.71
CA PRO A 17 46.06 16.12 52.83
C PRO A 17 47.26 15.99 51.87
N ASP A 18 47.26 16.86 50.87
CA ASP A 18 48.39 17.45 50.15
C ASP A 18 49.52 16.50 49.68
N ALA A 19 49.39 16.03 48.43
CA ALA A 19 50.51 15.58 47.61
C ALA A 19 50.89 16.67 46.57
N GLY A 20 51.33 17.84 47.03
CA GLY A 20 52.25 18.71 46.28
C GLY A 20 51.69 19.60 45.16
N SER A 21 50.40 19.58 44.84
CA SER A 21 49.77 20.63 44.02
C SER A 21 48.24 20.72 44.15
N GLY A 22 47.65 20.25 45.25
CA GLY A 22 46.21 20.33 45.55
C GLY A 22 45.25 19.55 44.63
N LEU A 23 45.75 18.94 43.54
CA LEU A 23 44.94 18.24 42.52
C LEU A 23 45.44 16.83 42.20
N VAL A 24 46.54 16.37 42.82
CA VAL A 24 47.12 15.06 42.56
C VAL A 24 46.60 14.05 43.58
N PRO A 25 45.89 12.98 43.16
CA PRO A 25 45.41 11.95 44.07
C PRO A 25 46.54 11.25 44.82
N LEU A 26 46.37 11.03 46.13
CA LEU A 26 47.35 10.26 46.92
C LEU A 26 47.22 8.76 46.61
N ALA A 27 48.27 8.14 46.07
CA ALA A 27 48.28 6.72 45.73
C ALA A 27 48.02 5.83 46.96
N GLY A 28 47.27 4.75 46.76
CA GLY A 28 46.84 3.76 47.75
C GLY A 28 45.64 4.19 48.60
N THR A 29 45.09 5.39 48.41
CA THR A 29 44.00 5.90 49.25
C THR A 29 42.62 5.55 48.70
N THR A 30 41.72 5.17 49.61
CA THR A 30 40.29 5.05 49.34
C THR A 30 39.54 6.01 50.25
N GLY A 31 38.66 6.84 49.70
CA GLY A 31 37.87 7.80 50.48
C GLY A 31 36.82 7.11 51.34
N ILE A 32 35.77 6.57 50.70
CA ILE A 32 34.72 5.81 51.39
C ILE A 32 34.75 4.37 50.90
N ARG A 33 35.11 3.44 51.79
CA ARG A 33 35.13 2.01 51.52
C ARG A 33 34.04 1.29 52.29
N MET A 34 33.18 0.59 51.57
CA MET A 34 32.11 -0.23 52.10
C MET A 34 32.46 -1.71 51.93
N HIS A 35 32.63 -2.41 53.05
CA HIS A 35 33.00 -3.83 53.08
C HIS A 35 31.84 -4.68 53.60
N ASN A 36 31.32 -5.60 52.78
CA ASN A 36 30.14 -6.41 53.10
C ASN A 36 28.99 -5.55 53.67
N ALA A 37 28.63 -4.47 52.96
CA ALA A 37 27.70 -3.46 53.44
C ALA A 37 26.36 -3.50 52.69
N ALA A 38 25.25 -3.47 53.42
CA ALA A 38 23.92 -3.54 52.87
C ALA A 38 23.11 -2.29 53.23
N ARG A 39 22.29 -1.79 52.31
CA ARG A 39 21.33 -0.69 52.56
C ARG A 39 21.98 0.53 53.20
N ILE A 40 23.19 0.86 52.77
CA ILE A 40 23.88 2.08 53.16
C ILE A 40 23.41 3.20 52.23
N CYS A 41 23.00 4.33 52.80
CA CYS A 41 22.64 5.51 52.03
C CYS A 41 23.70 6.60 52.24
N LEU A 42 24.42 6.93 51.18
CA LEU A 42 25.35 8.05 51.10
C LEU A 42 24.59 9.23 50.50
N VAL A 43 24.50 10.33 51.25
CA VAL A 43 23.78 11.54 50.84
C VAL A 43 24.73 12.73 50.91
N ASP A 44 24.93 13.44 49.81
CA ASP A 44 25.82 14.60 49.71
C ASP A 44 27.24 14.32 50.23
N CYS A 45 27.79 13.15 49.91
CA CYS A 45 29.14 12.78 50.31
C CYS A 45 30.15 13.20 49.22
N ASN A 46 31.11 14.04 49.61
CA ASN A 46 32.13 14.59 48.72
C ASN A 46 33.47 13.94 49.02
N VAL A 47 34.10 13.34 48.01
CA VAL A 47 35.38 12.66 48.15
C VAL A 47 36.38 13.21 47.14
N GLU A 48 37.48 13.74 47.63
CA GLU A 48 38.41 14.54 46.84
C GLU A 48 39.87 14.09 47.04
N VAL A 49 40.68 14.18 45.98
CA VAL A 49 42.15 14.03 46.02
C VAL A 49 42.62 12.65 46.56
N VAL A 50 41.82 11.60 46.37
CA VAL A 50 42.16 10.22 46.73
C VAL A 50 42.26 9.34 45.48
N GLU A 51 43.02 8.24 45.54
CA GLU A 51 43.13 7.35 44.39
C GLU A 51 41.77 6.75 44.02
N THR A 52 41.07 6.14 44.97
CA THR A 52 39.71 5.59 44.79
C THR A 52 38.71 6.37 45.65
N ALA A 53 37.71 7.02 45.05
CA ALA A 53 36.77 7.81 45.83
C ALA A 53 35.79 6.92 46.62
N PHE A 54 35.08 6.05 45.92
CA PHE A 54 34.11 5.13 46.53
C PHE A 54 34.42 3.68 46.14
N GLU A 55 34.47 2.79 47.12
CA GLU A 55 34.74 1.36 46.90
C GLU A 55 33.71 0.46 47.58
N GLU A 56 33.07 -0.42 46.81
CA GLU A 56 32.22 -1.51 47.31
C GLU A 56 32.92 -2.87 47.18
N TYR A 57 33.32 -3.42 48.32
CA TYR A 57 34.06 -4.67 48.37
C TYR A 57 33.30 -5.75 49.13
N SER A 58 33.14 -6.91 48.49
CA SER A 58 32.67 -8.14 49.11
C SER A 58 33.32 -9.33 48.40
N GLN A 59 33.48 -10.43 49.13
CA GLN A 59 33.91 -11.72 48.58
C GLN A 59 32.74 -12.70 48.43
N SER A 60 31.49 -12.22 48.54
CA SER A 60 30.32 -13.07 48.40
C SER A 60 30.25 -13.68 47.00
N SER A 61 30.18 -15.01 46.96
CA SER A 61 30.02 -15.81 45.75
C SER A 61 28.58 -16.30 45.64
N GLY A 62 27.67 -15.43 45.18
CA GLY A 62 26.38 -15.88 44.64
C GLY A 62 25.12 -15.66 45.49
N GLY A 63 24.87 -14.44 45.98
CA GLY A 63 23.55 -14.07 46.49
C GLY A 63 23.52 -12.79 47.31
N THR A 64 22.34 -12.39 47.79
CA THR A 64 22.13 -11.23 48.68
C THR A 64 22.89 -11.35 50.00
N ALA A 65 23.18 -12.59 50.45
CA ALA A 65 23.90 -12.85 51.68
C ALA A 65 25.39 -12.52 51.53
N GLY A 66 25.87 -11.56 52.33
CA GLY A 66 27.28 -11.17 52.37
C GLY A 66 27.74 -10.27 51.23
N ALA A 67 26.93 -10.05 50.19
CA ALA A 67 27.21 -9.09 49.12
C ALA A 67 27.03 -7.65 49.62
N CYS A 68 27.67 -6.69 48.94
CA CYS A 68 27.26 -5.30 49.01
C CYS A 68 25.94 -5.15 48.26
N VAL A 69 24.87 -4.71 48.94
CA VAL A 69 23.52 -4.78 48.37
C VAL A 69 22.62 -3.63 48.78
N GLY A 70 21.92 -3.03 47.81
CA GLY A 70 20.92 -2.00 48.12
C GLY A 70 21.53 -0.68 48.58
N ASN A 71 22.81 -0.44 48.26
CA ASN A 71 23.49 0.79 48.63
C ASN A 71 23.09 1.92 47.68
N SER A 72 22.85 3.09 48.24
CA SER A 72 22.35 4.27 47.53
C SER A 72 23.33 5.42 47.67
N TYR A 73 23.56 6.12 46.57
CA TYR A 73 24.39 7.33 46.47
C TYR A 73 23.48 8.44 45.95
N ILE A 74 23.32 9.50 46.71
CA ILE A 74 22.45 10.63 46.39
C ILE A 74 23.29 11.89 46.53
N GLY A 75 23.44 12.67 45.47
CA GLY A 75 24.24 13.91 45.52
C GLY A 75 25.73 13.69 45.82
N CYS A 76 26.26 12.48 45.63
CA CYS A 76 27.65 12.17 45.96
C CYS A 76 28.59 12.59 44.84
N ILE A 77 29.70 13.23 45.20
CA ILE A 77 30.63 13.86 44.25
C ILE A 77 32.03 13.27 44.44
N SER A 78 32.72 13.01 43.33
CA SER A 78 34.14 12.66 43.35
C SER A 78 34.99 13.58 42.49
N HIS A 79 35.95 14.27 43.10
CA HIS A 79 36.81 15.23 42.40
C HIS A 79 38.29 14.86 42.51
N ASN A 80 39.03 15.02 41.40
CA ASN A 80 40.47 14.78 41.37
C ASN A 80 40.86 13.40 41.91
N CYS A 81 40.08 12.39 41.53
CA CYS A 81 40.31 10.98 41.88
C CYS A 81 40.68 10.17 40.64
N THR A 82 41.63 9.25 40.80
CA THR A 82 42.05 8.34 39.72
C THR A 82 40.92 7.38 39.34
N THR A 83 40.22 6.86 40.34
CA THR A 83 39.06 5.98 40.21
C THR A 83 37.93 6.55 41.05
N ALA A 84 36.86 7.01 40.42
CA ALA A 84 35.73 7.55 41.17
C ALA A 84 34.91 6.45 41.87
N TYR A 85 34.66 5.35 41.18
CA TYR A 85 33.92 4.22 41.72
C TYR A 85 34.63 2.91 41.39
N LYS A 86 34.73 2.04 42.38
CA LYS A 86 35.27 0.70 42.25
C LYS A 86 34.35 -0.30 42.93
N ASP A 87 34.07 -1.41 42.27
CA ASP A 87 33.44 -2.56 42.90
C ASP A 87 34.32 -3.81 42.80
N SER A 88 33.89 -4.85 43.51
CA SER A 88 34.55 -6.16 43.52
C SER A 88 33.93 -7.14 42.50
N ASN A 89 33.00 -6.72 41.65
CA ASN A 89 32.27 -7.63 40.75
C ASN A 89 33.19 -8.27 39.70
N ALA A 90 34.27 -7.60 39.32
CA ALA A 90 35.28 -8.14 38.41
C ALA A 90 36.09 -9.30 39.02
N LEU A 91 36.22 -9.32 40.34
CA LEU A 91 36.94 -10.37 41.10
C LEU A 91 35.98 -11.44 41.63
N HIS A 92 34.76 -11.05 41.98
CA HIS A 92 33.74 -11.89 42.60
C HIS A 92 32.38 -11.61 41.96
N THR A 93 31.90 -12.51 41.12
CA THR A 93 30.62 -12.35 40.41
C THR A 93 29.46 -12.08 41.38
N ARG A 94 28.76 -10.95 41.18
CA ARG A 94 27.62 -10.49 42.00
C ARG A 94 27.97 -10.14 43.45
N SER A 95 29.20 -9.69 43.72
CA SER A 95 29.59 -9.20 45.03
C SER A 95 29.02 -7.81 45.38
N ALA A 96 28.62 -7.01 44.38
CA ALA A 96 27.91 -5.75 44.56
C ALA A 96 26.66 -5.68 43.63
N ILE A 97 25.47 -5.56 44.21
CA ILE A 97 24.18 -5.66 43.50
C ILE A 97 23.15 -4.61 43.97
N GLN A 98 22.15 -4.30 43.13
CA GLN A 98 21.03 -3.39 43.46
C GLN A 98 21.50 -2.01 43.96
N ARG A 99 22.31 -1.31 43.17
CA ARG A 99 22.86 0.00 43.53
C ARG A 99 22.03 1.11 42.92
N THR A 100 21.90 2.21 43.65
CA THR A 100 21.17 3.39 43.22
C THR A 100 22.11 4.58 43.23
N PHE A 101 22.21 5.32 42.14
CA PHE A 101 22.94 6.59 42.07
C PHE A 101 21.97 7.67 41.58
N VAL A 102 21.84 8.78 42.30
CA VAL A 102 20.93 9.87 41.95
C VAL A 102 21.66 11.20 42.09
N GLY A 103 21.74 11.96 41.01
CA GLY A 103 22.35 13.29 41.03
C GLY A 103 23.81 13.27 41.50
N CYS A 104 24.53 12.20 41.21
CA CYS A 104 25.93 12.06 41.55
C CYS A 104 26.81 12.65 40.44
N ASP A 105 28.03 13.06 40.78
CA ASP A 105 28.98 13.60 39.80
C ASP A 105 30.30 12.84 39.80
N ASN A 106 30.79 12.60 38.58
CA ASN A 106 31.97 11.81 38.27
C ASN A 106 31.88 10.35 38.76
N LEU A 107 30.69 9.87 39.13
CA LEU A 107 30.46 8.65 39.93
C LEU A 107 29.49 7.68 39.25
N GLY A 108 29.92 6.45 38.97
CA GLY A 108 29.04 5.38 38.49
C GLY A 108 29.79 4.21 37.85
N PRO A 109 29.13 3.04 37.65
CA PRO A 109 29.74 1.85 37.05
C PRO A 109 29.81 1.89 35.52
N VAL A 110 29.24 2.92 34.87
CA VAL A 110 29.17 3.03 33.40
C VAL A 110 29.93 4.25 32.90
N PRO A 111 30.74 4.09 31.84
CA PRO A 111 31.46 5.21 31.28
C PRO A 111 30.56 6.12 30.41
N VAL A 112 30.19 7.33 30.85
CA VAL A 112 29.40 8.31 30.05
C VAL A 112 29.96 9.74 30.15
N GLY A 113 31.01 10.05 29.41
CA GLY A 113 31.67 11.37 29.44
C GLY A 113 31.09 12.38 28.43
N ARG A 114 31.04 13.67 28.82
CA ARG A 114 30.60 14.79 27.97
C ARG A 114 31.72 15.36 27.09
N ILE A 115 32.98 15.18 27.48
CA ILE A 115 34.14 15.77 26.80
C ILE A 115 35.06 14.65 26.28
N SER A 116 35.62 14.86 25.09
CA SER A 116 36.62 13.96 24.52
C SER A 116 37.84 13.86 25.43
N GLY A 117 38.15 12.66 25.90
CA GLY A 117 39.32 12.41 26.76
C GLY A 117 39.03 12.16 28.25
N ASP A 118 37.78 12.31 28.72
CA ASP A 118 37.41 12.18 30.14
C ASP A 118 37.38 10.72 30.68
N GLY A 119 37.91 9.77 29.91
CA GLY A 119 37.92 8.35 30.27
C GLY A 119 36.52 7.73 30.40
N ALA A 120 35.49 8.46 29.95
CA ALA A 120 34.08 8.15 30.10
C ALA A 120 33.71 7.87 31.57
N ARG A 121 33.32 8.91 32.30
CA ARG A 121 32.81 8.82 33.69
C ARG A 121 31.44 9.49 33.71
N ALA A 122 30.49 8.98 34.49
CA ALA A 122 29.17 9.61 34.63
C ALA A 122 29.30 11.03 35.19
N GLN A 123 28.59 12.01 34.63
CA GLN A 123 28.79 13.44 34.92
C GLN A 123 27.46 14.17 35.12
N ASP A 124 27.47 15.26 35.90
CA ASP A 124 26.40 16.28 35.97
C ASP A 124 24.94 15.76 35.91
N GLY A 125 24.43 15.22 37.02
CA GLY A 125 22.99 14.92 37.16
C GLY A 125 22.55 13.58 36.58
N ASP A 126 23.48 12.71 36.21
CA ASP A 126 23.20 11.33 35.82
C ASP A 126 22.57 10.53 36.98
N ALA A 127 21.53 9.77 36.64
CA ALA A 127 20.82 8.89 37.57
C ALA A 127 20.86 7.43 37.08
N PHE A 128 21.40 6.55 37.91
CA PHE A 128 21.38 5.10 37.70
C PHE A 128 20.40 4.48 38.69
N LEU A 129 19.21 4.15 38.20
CA LEU A 129 18.12 3.62 39.00
C LEU A 129 17.89 2.14 38.68
N PRO A 130 17.97 1.22 39.66
CA PRO A 130 17.59 -0.17 39.48
C PRO A 130 16.06 -0.28 39.52
N GLY A 131 15.42 0.20 38.46
CA GLY A 131 13.98 0.42 38.44
C GLY A 131 13.62 1.78 39.05
N ALA A 132 12.76 2.56 38.39
CA ALA A 132 12.15 3.76 38.93
C ALA A 132 10.64 3.61 38.90
N TRP A 133 9.96 3.92 40.01
CA TRP A 133 8.50 3.80 40.11
C TRP A 133 7.87 5.18 40.15
N ILE A 134 6.84 5.39 39.33
CA ILE A 134 5.87 6.46 39.49
C ILE A 134 4.67 5.87 40.22
N THR A 135 4.24 6.53 41.28
CA THR A 135 3.06 6.14 42.05
C THR A 135 1.82 6.86 41.56
N ASP A 136 0.65 6.27 41.81
CA ASP A 136 -0.63 6.95 41.66
C ASP A 136 -0.84 8.01 42.78
N PRO A 137 -1.94 8.78 42.74
CA PRO A 137 -2.25 9.77 43.79
C PRO A 137 -2.40 9.19 45.20
N ASP A 138 -2.69 7.90 45.32
CA ASP A 138 -2.85 7.18 46.59
C ASP A 138 -1.52 6.57 47.08
N GLY A 139 -0.43 6.75 46.32
CA GLY A 139 0.91 6.28 46.65
C GLY A 139 1.17 4.82 46.28
N LEU A 140 0.29 4.18 45.52
CA LEU A 140 0.49 2.82 45.03
C LEU A 140 1.42 2.81 43.81
N PRO A 141 2.27 1.79 43.63
CA PRO A 141 3.12 1.68 42.45
C PRO A 141 2.26 1.59 41.18
N ALA A 142 2.35 2.59 40.30
CA ALA A 142 1.56 2.64 39.08
C ALA A 142 2.37 2.15 37.88
N VAL A 143 3.53 2.77 37.64
CA VAL A 143 4.37 2.50 36.47
C VAL A 143 5.84 2.40 36.87
N GLN A 144 6.51 1.37 36.38
CA GLN A 144 7.94 1.12 36.56
C GLN A 144 8.70 1.36 35.25
N PHE A 145 9.80 2.09 35.35
CA PHE A 145 10.85 2.19 34.33
C PHE A 145 11.97 1.24 34.71
N ARG A 146 12.33 0.28 33.88
CA ARG A 146 13.46 -0.63 34.17
C ARG A 146 14.17 -1.11 32.91
N ALA A 147 15.45 -1.47 33.05
CA ALA A 147 16.24 -2.06 31.98
C ALA A 147 16.71 -3.46 32.40
N PRO A 148 16.08 -4.55 31.93
CA PRO A 148 16.53 -5.90 32.28
C PRO A 148 17.85 -6.28 31.61
N THR A 149 18.13 -5.66 30.45
CA THR A 149 19.32 -5.86 29.63
C THR A 149 19.82 -4.50 29.13
N ARG A 150 21.09 -4.47 28.71
CA ARG A 150 21.70 -3.28 28.11
C ARG A 150 20.88 -2.82 26.90
N ASP A 151 20.74 -1.51 26.72
CA ASP A 151 20.07 -0.86 25.58
C ASP A 151 18.58 -1.20 25.44
N SER A 152 17.95 -1.73 26.48
CA SER A 152 16.51 -1.99 26.52
C SER A 152 15.85 -1.29 27.71
N LEU A 153 14.80 -0.52 27.46
CA LEU A 153 13.98 0.11 28.50
C LEU A 153 12.57 -0.48 28.46
N PHE A 154 12.08 -0.94 29.60
CA PHE A 154 10.69 -1.30 29.83
C PHE A 154 9.97 -0.21 30.61
N LEU A 155 8.76 0.08 30.16
CA LEU A 155 7.71 0.75 30.93
C LEU A 155 6.67 -0.31 31.25
N THR A 156 6.46 -0.63 32.52
CA THR A 156 5.56 -1.72 32.93
C THR A 156 4.72 -1.32 34.13
N GLY A 157 3.48 -1.83 34.22
CA GLY A 157 2.67 -1.71 35.44
C GLY A 157 3.11 -2.69 36.53
N ASP A 158 2.58 -2.50 37.76
CA ASP A 158 2.66 -3.49 38.84
C ASP A 158 1.48 -4.47 38.80
N TYR A 159 1.44 -5.32 37.78
CA TYR A 159 0.40 -6.34 37.63
C TYR A 159 0.93 -7.73 37.97
N LYS A 160 0.15 -8.53 38.70
CA LYS A 160 0.40 -9.96 38.85
C LYS A 160 -0.87 -10.76 38.60
N GLY A 161 -0.93 -11.40 37.44
CA GLY A 161 -2.03 -12.27 37.09
C GLY A 161 -2.03 -13.59 37.84
N ALA A 162 -3.19 -14.24 37.92
CA ALA A 162 -3.38 -15.46 38.72
C ALA A 162 -2.48 -16.63 38.28
N LEU A 163 -2.11 -16.67 36.99
CA LEU A 163 -1.26 -17.69 36.38
C LEU A 163 0.20 -17.22 36.18
N GLN A 164 0.51 -15.97 36.53
CA GLN A 164 1.87 -15.44 36.42
C GLN A 164 2.74 -15.91 37.58
N VAL A 165 3.92 -16.46 37.25
CA VAL A 165 4.93 -16.85 38.25
C VAL A 165 5.45 -15.62 39.00
N ASP A 166 5.88 -14.62 38.24
CA ASP A 166 6.39 -13.35 38.72
C ASP A 166 5.50 -12.21 38.21
N GLY A 167 5.28 -11.19 39.05
CA GLY A 167 4.57 -9.97 38.61
C GLY A 167 5.37 -9.18 37.58
N ASP A 168 4.67 -8.36 36.81
CA ASP A 168 5.22 -7.58 35.70
C ASP A 168 6.31 -6.59 36.16
N GLY A 169 6.24 -6.09 37.39
CA GLY A 169 7.28 -5.25 38.00
C GLY A 169 8.51 -5.99 38.55
N HIS A 170 8.50 -7.33 38.55
CA HIS A 170 9.53 -8.12 39.21
C HIS A 170 10.84 -8.17 38.39
N PRO A 171 12.04 -8.01 39.00
CA PRO A 171 13.30 -7.99 38.27
C PRO A 171 13.62 -9.26 37.46
N ARG A 172 13.05 -10.41 37.83
CA ARG A 172 13.23 -11.67 37.07
C ARG A 172 12.22 -11.84 35.94
N GLN A 173 11.16 -11.04 35.90
CA GLN A 173 10.19 -11.07 34.83
C GLN A 173 10.78 -10.35 33.61
N LEU A 174 11.30 -11.09 32.63
CA LEU A 174 11.97 -10.52 31.45
C LEU A 174 11.00 -10.13 30.33
N ALA A 175 9.72 -10.52 30.43
CA ALA A 175 8.68 -10.21 29.47
C ALA A 175 7.38 -9.84 30.22
N PRO A 176 7.28 -8.62 30.79
CA PRO A 176 6.07 -8.19 31.47
C PRO A 176 4.87 -8.18 30.53
N TYR A 177 3.73 -8.67 30.98
CA TYR A 177 2.51 -8.74 30.18
C TYR A 177 1.91 -7.35 29.93
N HIS A 178 1.92 -6.50 30.96
CA HIS A 178 1.51 -5.11 30.89
C HIS A 178 2.73 -4.19 30.72
N GLY A 179 3.46 -4.37 29.62
CA GLY A 179 4.71 -3.65 29.37
C GLY A 179 4.93 -3.19 27.94
N LEU A 180 5.60 -2.04 27.81
CA LEU A 180 6.12 -1.48 26.58
C LEU A 180 7.66 -1.51 26.62
N LYS A 181 8.26 -2.07 25.57
CA LYS A 181 9.71 -2.14 25.37
C LYS A 181 10.17 -1.10 24.35
N PHE A 182 11.18 -0.35 24.74
CA PHE A 182 12.06 0.41 23.86
C PHE A 182 13.35 -0.38 23.72
N ASP A 183 13.66 -0.85 22.51
CA ASP A 183 14.87 -1.61 22.20
C ASP A 183 15.78 -0.75 21.30
N LEU A 184 16.93 -0.39 21.85
CA LEU A 184 17.97 0.44 21.22
C LEU A 184 19.25 -0.37 20.99
N GLY A 185 19.22 -1.71 21.17
CA GLY A 185 20.41 -2.56 21.09
C GLY A 185 20.95 -2.76 19.67
N SER A 186 20.23 -2.31 18.64
CA SER A 186 20.67 -2.35 17.26
C SER A 186 21.18 -0.98 16.82
N MET A 187 22.38 -0.95 16.22
CA MET A 187 22.93 0.26 15.57
C MET A 187 22.13 0.71 14.33
N GLN A 188 21.14 -0.09 13.89
CA GLN A 188 20.41 0.14 12.64
C GLN A 188 18.90 0.38 12.85
N SER A 189 18.37 0.06 14.04
CA SER A 189 16.93 0.19 14.30
C SER A 189 16.65 0.43 15.78
N ALA A 190 15.85 1.45 16.09
CA ALA A 190 15.16 1.57 17.38
C ALA A 190 13.76 0.95 17.25
N ARG A 191 13.37 0.09 18.20
CA ARG A 191 12.07 -0.59 18.16
C ARG A 191 11.24 -0.24 19.38
N ILE A 192 9.95 -0.03 19.18
CA ILE A 192 8.95 0.10 20.24
C ILE A 192 8.01 -1.08 20.08
N THR A 193 7.99 -2.00 21.05
CA THR A 193 7.19 -3.23 20.99
C THR A 193 6.55 -3.54 22.33
N ARG A 194 5.46 -4.29 22.33
CA ARG A 194 5.03 -5.01 23.54
C ARG A 194 6.11 -6.01 23.99
N SER A 195 6.19 -6.27 25.28
CA SER A 195 7.21 -7.17 25.86
C SER A 195 6.91 -8.67 25.70
N VAL A 196 5.64 -9.05 25.52
CA VAL A 196 5.22 -10.45 25.36
C VAL A 196 4.83 -10.75 23.92
N ALA A 197 5.29 -11.88 23.38
CA ALA A 197 4.96 -12.34 22.03
C ALA A 197 3.48 -12.73 21.87
N SER A 198 3.01 -12.70 20.61
CA SER A 198 1.72 -13.31 20.26
C SER A 198 1.73 -14.82 20.50
N GLY A 199 0.60 -15.36 20.92
CA GLY A 199 0.46 -16.78 21.27
C GLY A 199 0.89 -17.12 22.69
N ALA A 200 1.38 -16.16 23.48
CA ALA A 200 1.62 -16.38 24.90
C ALA A 200 0.29 -16.60 25.65
N ALA A 201 0.31 -17.47 26.67
CA ALA A 201 -0.86 -17.71 27.51
C ALA A 201 -1.28 -16.43 28.26
N HIS A 202 -2.58 -16.16 28.34
CA HIS A 202 -3.13 -15.03 29.07
C HIS A 202 -2.77 -15.13 30.57
N PRO A 203 -2.34 -14.03 31.21
CA PRO A 203 -1.84 -14.07 32.60
C PRO A 203 -2.89 -14.45 33.65
N ASP A 204 -4.19 -14.32 33.32
CA ASP A 204 -5.31 -14.56 34.23
C ASP A 204 -6.23 -15.72 33.84
N SER A 205 -6.06 -16.28 32.64
CA SER A 205 -7.04 -17.22 32.07
C SER A 205 -6.34 -18.38 31.40
N SER A 206 -6.59 -19.59 31.91
CA SER A 206 -6.06 -20.81 31.33
C SER A 206 -6.77 -21.10 30.01
N GLY A 207 -6.04 -21.11 28.90
CA GLY A 207 -6.56 -21.48 27.58
C GLY A 207 -6.87 -20.30 26.66
N GLN A 208 -6.82 -19.06 27.16
CA GLN A 208 -6.81 -17.89 26.30
C GLN A 208 -5.35 -17.56 25.90
N ILE A 209 -5.12 -17.32 24.62
CA ILE A 209 -3.84 -16.85 24.10
C ILE A 209 -3.93 -15.36 23.80
N LEU A 210 -2.82 -14.66 23.94
CA LEU A 210 -2.72 -13.26 23.55
C LEU A 210 -2.60 -13.18 22.03
N GLU A 211 -3.67 -12.71 21.39
CA GLU A 211 -3.68 -12.37 19.97
C GLU A 211 -3.01 -10.99 19.78
N ASP A 212 -2.28 -10.84 18.67
CA ASP A 212 -1.30 -9.78 18.46
C ASP A 212 -1.94 -8.39 18.29
N VAL A 213 -1.25 -7.33 18.72
CA VAL A 213 -1.46 -5.96 18.23
C VAL A 213 -0.09 -5.31 18.14
N ARG A 214 0.38 -5.02 16.91
CA ARG A 214 1.72 -4.48 16.65
C ARG A 214 1.67 -3.25 15.75
N LEU A 215 2.24 -2.16 16.24
CA LEU A 215 2.75 -1.08 15.39
C LEU A 215 4.27 -1.28 15.26
N GLU A 216 4.73 -1.72 14.10
CA GLU A 216 6.16 -1.85 13.79
C GLU A 216 6.61 -0.66 12.93
N LEU A 217 7.58 0.10 13.45
CA LEU A 217 8.26 1.17 12.74
C LEU A 217 9.70 0.74 12.47
N GLY A 218 10.04 0.47 11.20
CA GLY A 218 11.41 0.11 10.80
C GLY A 218 11.49 -0.68 9.50
N ASN A 219 12.71 -0.76 8.94
CA ASN A 219 12.99 -1.64 7.82
C ASN A 219 13.06 -3.07 8.36
N GLY A 220 12.21 -3.94 7.82
CA GLY A 220 12.13 -5.34 8.23
C GLY A 220 13.50 -6.04 8.14
N PRO A 221 13.63 -7.27 8.67
CA PRO A 221 14.92 -7.93 8.90
C PRO A 221 15.80 -8.24 7.66
N ALA A 222 15.46 -7.75 6.44
CA ALA A 222 16.14 -8.10 5.19
C ALA A 222 16.31 -6.96 4.16
N ASP A 223 16.08 -5.69 4.48
CA ASP A 223 16.04 -4.62 3.44
C ASP A 223 17.40 -3.90 3.25
N PRO A 224 18.00 -3.93 2.03
CA PRO A 224 19.26 -3.26 1.71
C PRO A 224 19.13 -1.78 1.32
N ALA A 225 17.93 -1.17 1.28
CA ALA A 225 17.74 0.23 0.91
C ALA A 225 17.51 1.14 2.14
N GLY A 226 18.40 2.12 2.31
CA GLY A 226 18.54 2.96 3.51
C GLY A 226 17.65 4.21 3.59
N GLU A 227 16.33 4.10 3.38
CA GLU A 227 15.39 5.12 3.85
C GLU A 227 14.17 4.48 4.51
N LEU A 228 13.62 5.14 5.54
CA LEU A 228 12.47 4.69 6.35
C LEU A 228 11.23 4.52 5.47
N ALA A 229 10.96 3.30 4.99
CA ALA A 229 9.92 3.07 3.98
C ALA A 229 8.72 2.23 4.45
N ARG A 230 8.71 1.72 5.68
CA ARG A 230 7.65 0.79 6.13
C ARG A 230 7.06 1.13 7.49
N VAL A 231 5.75 1.42 7.46
CA VAL A 231 4.84 1.27 8.59
C VAL A 231 4.02 0.02 8.32
N GLN A 232 4.28 -1.06 9.05
CA GLN A 232 3.52 -2.30 8.92
C GLN A 232 2.46 -2.33 10.02
N VAL A 233 1.20 -2.27 9.60
CA VAL A 233 0.04 -2.54 10.48
C VAL A 233 -0.43 -3.95 10.13
N ASN A 234 -0.19 -4.90 11.02
CA ASN A 234 -0.54 -6.31 10.81
C ASN A 234 -2.01 -6.63 11.13
N ASP A 235 -2.72 -5.68 11.73
CA ASP A 235 -4.12 -5.80 12.10
C ASP A 235 -5.05 -5.19 11.03
N PRO A 236 -6.36 -5.49 11.06
CA PRO A 236 -7.34 -4.77 10.26
C PRO A 236 -7.26 -3.27 10.56
N LEU A 237 -6.72 -2.50 9.62
CA LEU A 237 -6.65 -1.06 9.72
C LEU A 237 -8.08 -0.49 9.59
N MET A 238 -8.68 -0.14 10.73
CA MET A 238 -9.98 0.55 10.74
C MET A 238 -9.79 2.01 10.34
N LEU A 239 -10.05 2.30 9.06
CA LEU A 239 -10.08 3.67 8.56
C LEU A 239 -11.48 4.25 8.71
N VAL A 240 -11.63 5.23 9.60
CA VAL A 240 -12.90 5.92 9.81
C VAL A 240 -13.36 6.56 8.51
N SER A 241 -14.57 6.23 8.09
CA SER A 241 -15.15 6.75 6.87
C SER A 241 -15.41 8.25 6.96
N ARG A 242 -15.08 9.00 5.90
CA ARG A 242 -15.26 10.45 5.85
C ARG A 242 -16.38 10.83 4.89
N SER A 243 -17.19 11.80 5.27
CA SER A 243 -18.19 12.45 4.41
C SER A 243 -17.71 13.78 3.81
N SER A 244 -16.53 14.27 4.23
CA SER A 244 -15.94 15.53 3.76
C SER A 244 -14.45 15.37 3.43
N GLN A 245 -13.98 16.18 2.49
CA GLN A 245 -12.58 16.17 2.07
C GLN A 245 -11.65 16.39 3.28
N PRO A 246 -10.52 15.68 3.37
CA PRO A 246 -9.52 15.94 4.38
C PRO A 246 -9.06 17.42 4.36
N SER A 247 -8.94 18.03 5.54
CA SER A 247 -8.58 19.46 5.69
C SER A 247 -7.19 19.82 5.19
N ARG A 248 -6.30 18.82 5.10
CA ARG A 248 -4.98 18.93 4.46
C ARG A 248 -4.89 17.89 3.37
N PRO A 249 -5.45 18.16 2.18
CA PRO A 249 -5.21 17.28 1.06
C PRO A 249 -3.73 17.48 0.70
N VAL A 250 -2.95 16.40 0.70
CA VAL A 250 -1.55 16.35 0.24
C VAL A 250 -1.41 15.14 -0.66
N ASP A 251 -0.56 15.22 -1.67
CA ASP A 251 -0.34 14.08 -2.57
C ASP A 251 0.27 12.91 -1.77
N GLY A 252 -0.20 11.70 -2.02
CA GLY A 252 0.09 10.50 -1.23
C GLY A 252 -0.89 10.23 -0.08
N LEU A 253 -1.84 11.14 0.21
CA LEU A 253 -2.85 10.92 1.25
C LEU A 253 -3.81 9.78 0.87
N VAL A 254 -3.93 8.75 1.70
CA VAL A 254 -4.94 7.69 1.56
C VAL A 254 -6.03 7.87 2.61
N HIS A 255 -7.30 7.88 2.21
CA HIS A 255 -8.43 7.94 3.14
C HIS A 255 -9.62 7.10 2.69
N HIS A 256 -10.46 6.72 3.66
CA HIS A 256 -11.73 6.04 3.38
C HIS A 256 -12.84 7.07 3.16
N ALA A 257 -13.36 7.20 1.93
CA ALA A 257 -14.51 8.04 1.60
C ALA A 257 -15.83 7.28 1.79
N ALA A 258 -16.82 7.89 2.44
CA ALA A 258 -18.18 7.37 2.62
C ALA A 258 -19.22 8.03 1.69
N ALA A 259 -18.84 9.15 1.04
CA ALA A 259 -19.68 9.88 0.10
C ALA A 259 -18.81 10.66 -0.89
N ALA A 260 -19.41 11.07 -2.01
CA ALA A 260 -18.73 11.86 -3.04
C ALA A 260 -18.16 13.18 -2.52
N SER A 261 -18.81 13.80 -1.53
CA SER A 261 -18.36 15.03 -0.86
C SER A 261 -17.04 14.86 -0.09
N ALA A 262 -16.55 13.63 0.09
CA ALA A 262 -15.24 13.35 0.66
C ALA A 262 -14.09 13.42 -0.35
N LEU A 263 -14.38 13.68 -1.62
CA LEU A 263 -13.44 13.82 -2.73
C LEU A 263 -13.59 15.23 -3.35
N PRO A 264 -12.53 15.78 -3.98
CA PRO A 264 -12.64 17.05 -4.70
C PRO A 264 -13.52 16.92 -5.94
N ALA A 265 -14.22 18.00 -6.27
CA ALA A 265 -15.21 18.03 -7.35
C ALA A 265 -14.62 17.83 -8.77
N THR A 266 -13.30 17.87 -8.95
CA THR A 266 -12.65 18.05 -10.25
C THR A 266 -11.85 16.85 -10.76
N GLY A 267 -11.81 15.71 -10.05
CA GLY A 267 -10.82 14.65 -10.33
C GLY A 267 -11.37 13.33 -10.87
N GLU A 268 -12.19 12.60 -10.09
CA GLU A 268 -12.68 11.26 -10.44
C GLU A 268 -14.04 10.99 -9.79
N TRP A 269 -14.93 10.27 -10.50
CA TRP A 269 -16.27 9.96 -10.01
C TRP A 269 -16.18 8.99 -8.84
N TYR A 270 -16.77 9.39 -7.71
CA TYR A 270 -16.98 8.52 -6.55
C TYR A 270 -17.61 7.20 -6.97
N LEU A 271 -16.87 6.09 -6.83
CA LEU A 271 -17.29 4.74 -7.19
C LEU A 271 -17.96 3.99 -6.03
N GLY A 272 -18.34 4.72 -4.98
CA GLY A 272 -18.89 4.16 -3.75
C GLY A 272 -17.92 4.24 -2.57
N PRO A 273 -18.39 3.81 -1.38
CA PRO A 273 -17.59 3.87 -0.17
C PRO A 273 -16.32 3.02 -0.30
N GLY A 274 -15.18 3.54 0.16
CA GLY A 274 -13.93 2.78 0.16
C GLY A 274 -12.68 3.65 0.19
N LEU A 275 -11.55 3.05 -0.13
CA LEU A 275 -10.24 3.69 -0.08
C LEU A 275 -9.94 4.46 -1.36
N TYR A 276 -9.52 5.70 -1.19
CA TYR A 276 -9.05 6.60 -2.24
C TYR A 276 -7.68 7.14 -1.86
N ALA A 277 -6.80 7.28 -2.84
CA ALA A 277 -5.48 7.87 -2.65
C ALA A 277 -5.39 9.17 -3.44
N ARG A 278 -4.93 10.26 -2.82
CA ARG A 278 -4.63 11.49 -3.55
C ARG A 278 -3.34 11.32 -4.33
N ILE A 279 -3.38 11.58 -5.63
CA ILE A 279 -2.20 11.66 -6.49
C ILE A 279 -2.18 13.01 -7.22
N ASN A 280 -0.98 13.40 -7.67
CA ASN A 280 -0.68 14.49 -8.61
C ASN A 280 -1.77 15.57 -8.76
N ASN A 281 -1.61 16.69 -8.05
CA ASN A 281 -2.44 17.90 -8.23
C ASN A 281 -3.93 17.77 -7.87
N GLY A 282 -4.35 16.79 -7.05
CA GLY A 282 -5.76 16.74 -6.60
C GLY A 282 -6.60 15.60 -7.13
N GLU A 283 -6.03 14.65 -7.86
CA GLU A 283 -6.75 13.47 -8.30
C GLU A 283 -6.88 12.47 -7.14
N TYR A 284 -8.01 11.77 -7.06
CA TYR A 284 -8.26 10.77 -6.03
C TYR A 284 -8.72 9.46 -6.67
N PRO A 285 -7.81 8.66 -7.24
CA PRO A 285 -8.13 7.35 -7.73
C PRO A 285 -8.64 6.41 -6.62
N PRO A 286 -9.60 5.52 -6.96
CA PRO A 286 -10.02 4.45 -6.09
C PRO A 286 -8.89 3.43 -5.93
N VAL A 287 -8.54 3.12 -4.69
CA VAL A 287 -7.58 2.05 -4.33
C VAL A 287 -8.31 0.74 -4.08
N ALA A 288 -9.40 0.81 -3.30
CA ALA A 288 -10.24 -0.34 -2.98
C ALA A 288 -11.64 0.16 -2.59
N VAL A 289 -12.55 0.14 -3.55
CA VAL A 289 -13.92 0.67 -3.38
C VAL A 289 -14.95 -0.44 -3.37
N GLN A 290 -15.22 -1.04 -4.53
CA GLN A 290 -16.13 -2.17 -4.69
C GLN A 290 -15.48 -3.22 -5.59
N ARG A 291 -15.83 -4.49 -5.36
CA ARG A 291 -15.30 -5.60 -6.15
C ARG A 291 -15.71 -5.44 -7.61
N GLY A 292 -14.73 -5.31 -8.50
CA GLY A 292 -14.96 -5.19 -9.94
C GLY A 292 -15.39 -3.80 -10.42
N ALA A 293 -15.36 -2.77 -9.56
CA ALA A 293 -15.57 -1.40 -10.00
C ALA A 293 -14.38 -0.90 -10.82
N VAL A 294 -14.65 -0.38 -12.02
CA VAL A 294 -13.67 0.27 -12.89
C VAL A 294 -14.07 1.74 -12.98
N ALA A 295 -13.12 2.65 -12.80
CA ALA A 295 -13.39 4.07 -12.93
C ALA A 295 -13.85 4.41 -14.35
N GLU A 296 -14.93 5.18 -14.47
CA GLU A 296 -15.44 5.62 -15.77
C GLU A 296 -15.46 7.14 -15.90
N ARG A 297 -15.39 7.63 -17.13
CA ARG A 297 -15.49 9.04 -17.47
C ARG A 297 -16.33 9.20 -18.73
N GLU A 298 -17.41 9.95 -18.63
CA GLU A 298 -18.17 10.38 -19.81
C GLU A 298 -17.49 11.59 -20.47
N GLN A 299 -17.37 11.57 -21.80
CA GLN A 299 -16.71 12.60 -22.58
C GLN A 299 -17.59 13.01 -23.76
N ASN A 300 -17.93 14.31 -23.81
CA ASN A 300 -18.87 14.89 -24.79
C ASN A 300 -18.17 15.70 -25.89
N GLY A 301 -16.85 15.60 -26.01
CA GLY A 301 -16.05 16.31 -27.00
C GLY A 301 -14.83 15.50 -27.41
N ASP A 302 -13.95 16.09 -28.22
CA ASP A 302 -12.66 15.48 -28.51
C ASP A 302 -11.86 15.34 -27.22
N LEU A 303 -10.99 14.34 -27.16
CA LEU A 303 -10.22 14.00 -25.98
C LEU A 303 -8.76 13.81 -26.35
N THR A 304 -7.87 14.37 -25.54
CA THR A 304 -6.47 13.98 -25.52
C THR A 304 -6.24 13.13 -24.28
N ILE A 305 -5.77 11.89 -24.46
CA ILE A 305 -5.47 10.97 -23.36
C ILE A 305 -4.34 11.54 -22.52
N SER A 306 -4.48 11.42 -21.20
CA SER A 306 -3.47 11.79 -20.22
C SER A 306 -3.16 10.63 -19.29
N SER A 307 -2.13 10.77 -18.44
CA SER A 307 -1.79 9.75 -17.45
C SER A 307 -2.92 9.49 -16.44
N SER A 308 -3.84 10.44 -16.26
CA SER A 308 -4.99 10.26 -15.37
C SER A 308 -6.08 9.42 -15.99
N ASP A 309 -6.06 9.14 -17.30
CA ASP A 309 -7.06 8.29 -17.94
C ASP A 309 -6.73 6.78 -17.84
N PHE A 310 -5.56 6.44 -17.29
CA PHE A 310 -5.13 5.05 -17.14
C PHE A 310 -6.03 4.24 -16.21
N GLY A 311 -6.37 3.03 -16.65
CA GLY A 311 -7.25 2.12 -15.94
C GLY A 311 -8.73 2.53 -15.97
N LYS A 312 -9.09 3.55 -16.75
CA LYS A 312 -10.46 4.06 -16.84
C LYS A 312 -11.19 3.60 -18.11
N VAL A 313 -12.51 3.54 -18.02
CA VAL A 313 -13.43 3.41 -19.16
C VAL A 313 -13.90 4.80 -19.58
N ILE A 314 -13.56 5.21 -20.79
CA ILE A 314 -13.94 6.48 -21.37
C ILE A 314 -15.17 6.27 -22.25
N ARG A 315 -16.31 6.78 -21.83
CA ARG A 315 -17.57 6.70 -22.58
C ARG A 315 -17.73 7.96 -23.42
N VAL A 316 -17.54 7.84 -24.74
CA VAL A 316 -17.72 8.96 -25.67
C VAL A 316 -19.18 9.01 -26.10
N ASN A 317 -19.94 9.92 -25.51
CA ASN A 317 -21.39 10.04 -25.69
C ASN A 317 -21.73 11.30 -26.51
N HIS A 318 -21.46 11.25 -27.82
CA HIS A 318 -21.68 12.40 -28.69
C HIS A 318 -22.34 12.01 -30.03
N ALA A 319 -23.20 12.89 -30.55
CA ALA A 319 -23.96 12.63 -31.77
C ALA A 319 -23.15 12.83 -33.06
N SER A 320 -22.23 13.81 -33.07
CA SER A 320 -21.24 14.04 -34.13
C SER A 320 -19.95 13.30 -33.87
N ASP A 321 -19.14 13.12 -34.92
CA ASP A 321 -17.86 12.44 -34.86
C ASP A 321 -16.88 13.09 -33.88
N ARG A 322 -16.12 12.25 -33.19
CA ARG A 322 -15.14 12.62 -32.17
C ARG A 322 -13.82 11.89 -32.35
N THR A 323 -12.76 12.56 -31.91
CA THR A 323 -11.39 12.06 -31.98
C THR A 323 -10.81 11.92 -30.58
N VAL A 324 -10.24 10.74 -30.30
CA VAL A 324 -9.43 10.45 -29.11
C VAL A 324 -7.97 10.43 -29.54
N THR A 325 -7.22 11.44 -29.10
CA THR A 325 -5.79 11.60 -29.44
C THR A 325 -4.93 11.00 -28.34
N VAL A 326 -3.95 10.17 -28.71
CA VAL A 326 -2.95 9.64 -27.77
C VAL A 326 -1.63 10.41 -27.96
N PRO A 327 -1.20 11.24 -26.98
CA PRO A 327 0.06 11.97 -27.05
C PRO A 327 1.28 11.09 -26.72
N PRO A 328 2.51 11.50 -27.10
CA PRO A 328 3.74 10.81 -26.72
C PRO A 328 4.08 11.01 -25.23
N GLY A 329 4.93 10.15 -24.68
CA GLY A 329 5.55 10.35 -23.36
C GLY A 329 4.65 10.05 -22.16
N LEU A 330 3.48 9.43 -22.37
CA LEU A 330 2.55 9.08 -21.30
C LEU A 330 3.07 7.96 -20.37
N VAL A 331 4.02 7.15 -20.83
CA VAL A 331 4.57 6.02 -20.08
C VAL A 331 6.10 6.06 -20.21
N ALA A 332 6.81 5.95 -19.08
CA ALA A 332 8.26 5.86 -19.09
C ALA A 332 8.74 4.47 -19.55
N GLY A 333 9.91 4.43 -20.21
CA GLY A 333 10.54 3.18 -20.64
C GLY A 333 10.76 2.23 -19.45
N GLY A 334 10.41 0.95 -19.61
CA GLY A 334 10.56 -0.07 -18.57
C GLY A 334 9.45 -0.10 -17.50
N SER A 335 8.51 0.85 -17.49
CA SER A 335 7.44 0.92 -16.49
C SER A 335 6.22 0.03 -16.77
N GLY A 336 6.34 -0.92 -17.72
CA GLY A 336 5.22 -1.72 -18.24
C GLY A 336 4.21 -0.91 -19.06
N ALA A 337 3.26 -1.58 -19.70
CA ALA A 337 2.21 -0.91 -20.47
C ALA A 337 1.09 -0.34 -19.57
N ARG A 338 0.31 0.61 -20.09
CA ARG A 338 -0.91 1.15 -19.47
C ARG A 338 -2.11 0.89 -20.36
N ARG A 339 -3.28 0.74 -19.73
CA ARG A 339 -4.52 0.41 -20.42
C ARG A 339 -5.52 1.54 -20.26
N VAL A 340 -6.27 1.81 -21.31
CA VAL A 340 -7.42 2.71 -21.31
C VAL A 340 -8.50 2.03 -22.15
N TRP A 341 -9.75 2.03 -21.69
CA TRP A 341 -10.87 1.54 -22.47
C TRP A 341 -11.63 2.72 -23.05
N VAL A 342 -12.04 2.63 -24.32
CA VAL A 342 -12.84 3.66 -24.98
C VAL A 342 -14.11 3.02 -25.53
N VAL A 343 -15.27 3.57 -25.16
CA VAL A 343 -16.59 3.13 -25.62
C VAL A 343 -17.19 4.20 -26.50
N ARG A 344 -17.66 3.82 -27.70
CA ARG A 344 -18.53 4.68 -28.50
C ARG A 344 -19.95 4.54 -27.99
N GLN A 345 -20.43 5.46 -27.17
CA GLN A 345 -21.80 5.43 -26.64
C GLN A 345 -22.77 6.22 -27.52
N GLY A 346 -22.34 7.36 -28.06
CA GLY A 346 -23.14 8.20 -28.94
C GLY A 346 -23.21 7.71 -30.39
N THR A 347 -24.06 8.35 -31.20
CA THR A 347 -24.22 7.99 -32.62
C THR A 347 -23.05 8.42 -33.50
N GLY A 348 -22.26 9.41 -33.07
CA GLY A 348 -21.10 9.90 -33.81
C GLY A 348 -19.98 8.87 -33.87
N ARG A 349 -19.20 8.85 -34.95
CA ARG A 349 -18.03 7.98 -35.09
C ARG A 349 -16.96 8.40 -34.07
N VAL A 350 -16.35 7.42 -33.42
CA VAL A 350 -15.21 7.67 -32.51
C VAL A 350 -13.96 7.14 -33.18
N SER A 351 -12.99 8.02 -33.44
CA SER A 351 -11.71 7.68 -34.04
C SER A 351 -10.55 7.88 -33.07
N VAL A 352 -9.52 7.06 -33.19
CA VAL A 352 -8.28 7.14 -32.40
C VAL A 352 -7.18 7.72 -33.29
N ALA A 353 -6.61 8.83 -32.84
CA ALA A 353 -5.55 9.53 -33.54
C ALA A 353 -4.22 9.45 -32.78
N ALA A 354 -3.12 9.34 -33.52
CA ALA A 354 -1.78 9.40 -32.97
C ALA A 354 -1.36 10.86 -32.82
N GLY A 355 -0.86 11.24 -31.64
CA GLY A 355 -0.08 12.47 -31.49
C GLY A 355 1.28 12.37 -32.19
N PRO A 356 2.01 13.49 -32.32
CA PRO A 356 3.35 13.49 -32.90
C PRO A 356 4.29 12.49 -32.20
N GLY A 357 4.93 11.59 -32.95
CA GLY A 357 5.87 10.61 -32.40
C GLY A 357 5.21 9.36 -31.77
N VAL A 358 3.89 9.20 -31.88
CA VAL A 358 3.16 8.00 -31.45
C VAL A 358 2.90 7.06 -32.63
N ASN A 359 3.09 5.76 -32.42
CA ASN A 359 2.84 4.72 -33.41
C ASN A 359 1.59 3.92 -33.03
N LEU A 360 0.48 4.15 -33.76
CA LEU A 360 -0.72 3.32 -33.61
C LEU A 360 -0.54 1.97 -34.33
N ARG A 361 -0.79 0.88 -33.60
CA ARG A 361 -0.78 -0.50 -34.08
C ARG A 361 -2.20 -1.05 -33.99
N SER A 362 -2.85 -1.23 -35.13
CA SER A 362 -4.18 -1.84 -35.22
C SER A 362 -4.22 -2.89 -36.32
N ALA A 363 -4.99 -3.95 -36.10
CA ALA A 363 -5.24 -4.95 -37.13
C ALA A 363 -6.01 -4.31 -38.29
N GLY A 364 -5.58 -4.55 -39.53
CA GLY A 364 -6.20 -3.97 -40.73
C GLY A 364 -6.02 -2.46 -40.89
N GLY A 365 -5.28 -1.78 -40.01
CA GLY A 365 -5.13 -0.32 -40.04
C GLY A 365 -6.36 0.44 -39.53
N GLU A 366 -7.33 -0.26 -38.95
CA GLU A 366 -8.57 0.32 -38.43
C GLU A 366 -8.28 1.26 -37.26
N ARG A 367 -8.87 2.46 -37.29
CA ARG A 367 -8.66 3.50 -36.26
C ARG A 367 -9.95 4.05 -35.71
N SER A 368 -11.09 3.47 -36.05
CA SER A 368 -12.38 3.92 -35.53
C SER A 368 -13.19 2.79 -34.92
N ILE A 369 -13.95 3.13 -33.89
CA ILE A 369 -14.86 2.21 -33.23
C ILE A 369 -16.08 2.02 -34.13
N ALA A 370 -16.20 0.84 -34.73
CA ALA A 370 -17.11 0.56 -35.84
C ALA A 370 -18.59 0.70 -35.44
N ARG A 371 -18.98 0.18 -34.28
CA ARG A 371 -20.39 0.12 -33.85
C ARG A 371 -20.66 0.99 -32.63
N GLN A 372 -21.90 1.49 -32.54
CA GLN A 372 -22.39 2.09 -31.30
C GLN A 372 -22.42 1.02 -30.19
N TYR A 373 -22.11 1.44 -28.96
CA TYR A 373 -21.93 0.62 -27.76
C TYR A 373 -20.77 -0.36 -27.82
N GLN A 374 -19.87 -0.21 -28.79
CA GLN A 374 -18.66 -1.00 -28.86
C GLN A 374 -17.54 -0.37 -28.01
N MET A 375 -16.76 -1.22 -27.36
CA MET A 375 -15.59 -0.88 -26.57
C MET A 375 -14.31 -1.35 -27.27
N VAL A 376 -13.26 -0.54 -27.19
CA VAL A 376 -11.90 -0.89 -27.60
C VAL A 376 -10.94 -0.66 -26.44
N GLU A 377 -9.88 -1.46 -26.34
CA GLU A 377 -8.81 -1.26 -25.37
C GLU A 377 -7.59 -0.65 -26.08
N LEU A 378 -7.03 0.38 -25.46
CA LEU A 378 -5.78 1.02 -25.86
C LEU A 378 -4.69 0.57 -24.89
N LEU A 379 -3.72 -0.17 -25.40
CA LEU A 379 -2.52 -0.58 -24.66
C LEU A 379 -1.35 0.33 -25.04
N ILE A 380 -0.99 1.24 -24.15
CA ILE A 380 0.02 2.29 -24.36
C ILE A 380 1.34 1.83 -23.73
N CYS A 381 2.41 1.77 -24.54
CA CYS A 381 3.73 1.29 -24.15
C CYS A 381 4.72 2.44 -23.95
N GLY A 382 5.77 2.21 -23.14
CA GLY A 382 6.79 3.22 -22.83
C GLY A 382 7.69 3.65 -24.00
N ASN A 383 7.55 3.01 -25.16
CA ASN A 383 8.23 3.37 -26.41
C ASN A 383 7.33 4.14 -27.40
N ASN A 384 6.18 4.65 -26.93
CA ASN A 384 5.15 5.32 -27.73
C ASN A 384 4.47 4.43 -28.79
N ASP A 385 4.61 3.11 -28.72
CA ASP A 385 3.69 2.21 -29.44
C ASP A 385 2.36 2.13 -28.67
N VAL A 386 1.26 2.18 -29.41
CA VAL A 386 -0.09 2.05 -28.88
C VAL A 386 -0.81 0.96 -29.65
N TYR A 387 -1.16 -0.12 -28.98
CA TYR A 387 -1.95 -1.19 -29.58
C TYR A 387 -3.42 -0.93 -29.34
N ILE A 388 -4.20 -0.95 -30.41
CA ILE A 388 -5.66 -0.87 -30.33
C ILE A 388 -6.18 -2.30 -30.42
N SER A 389 -6.50 -2.90 -29.27
CA SER A 389 -7.07 -4.23 -29.17
C SER A 389 -8.61 -4.16 -29.18
N HIS A 390 -9.25 -5.21 -29.66
CA HIS A 390 -10.71 -5.37 -29.63
C HIS A 390 -11.53 -4.36 -30.47
N ILE A 391 -10.97 -3.76 -31.54
CA ILE A 391 -11.80 -3.06 -32.55
C ILE A 391 -12.82 -4.00 -33.20
N LEU A 392 -12.63 -5.32 -33.07
CA LEU A 392 -13.55 -6.36 -33.51
C LEU A 392 -13.54 -7.50 -32.46
N PRO A 393 -14.31 -7.43 -31.35
CA PRO A 393 -14.49 -8.61 -30.50
C PRO A 393 -15.23 -9.73 -31.25
N ASP A 394 -16.04 -9.34 -32.24
CA ASP A 394 -16.57 -10.22 -33.28
C ASP A 394 -15.69 -10.06 -34.52
N ALA A 395 -14.54 -10.73 -34.54
CA ALA A 395 -13.90 -11.02 -35.81
C ALA A 395 -14.95 -11.65 -36.73
N ILE A 396 -14.98 -11.18 -37.96
CA ILE A 396 -15.81 -11.64 -39.07
C ILE A 396 -15.51 -13.13 -39.31
N GLU A 397 -16.10 -14.00 -38.50
CA GLU A 397 -16.43 -15.39 -38.80
C GLU A 397 -17.66 -15.72 -37.94
N PRO A 398 -18.88 -15.40 -38.39
CA PRO A 398 -20.05 -16.03 -37.82
C PRO A 398 -19.97 -17.52 -38.20
N TYR A 399 -19.47 -18.37 -37.30
CA TYR A 399 -19.87 -19.78 -37.30
C TYR A 399 -21.40 -19.91 -37.20
N GLU A 400 -22.07 -18.85 -36.76
CA GLU A 400 -23.52 -18.70 -36.70
C GLU A 400 -24.01 -17.58 -37.62
N GLU A 401 -24.36 -17.93 -38.84
CA GLU A 401 -25.15 -17.04 -39.68
C GLU A 401 -26.62 -17.14 -39.30
N ARG A 402 -27.24 -16.00 -38.97
CA ARG A 402 -28.67 -15.96 -38.65
C ARG A 402 -29.46 -16.31 -39.91
N LEU A 403 -30.20 -17.40 -39.83
CA LEU A 403 -31.04 -17.87 -40.91
C LEU A 403 -32.37 -17.12 -40.94
N HIS A 404 -32.80 -16.71 -42.12
CA HIS A 404 -34.20 -16.32 -42.36
C HIS A 404 -34.85 -17.29 -43.35
N TRP A 405 -36.10 -17.67 -43.10
CA TRP A 405 -36.88 -18.54 -43.96
C TRP A 405 -38.03 -17.77 -44.59
N THR A 406 -38.11 -17.79 -45.92
CA THR A 406 -39.23 -17.24 -46.68
C THR A 406 -39.77 -18.25 -47.69
N ALA A 407 -41.08 -18.22 -47.89
CA ALA A 407 -41.78 -18.99 -48.90
C ALA A 407 -42.52 -18.03 -49.85
N GLY A 408 -42.09 -18.00 -51.12
CA GLY A 408 -42.62 -17.07 -52.12
C GLY A 408 -41.95 -15.70 -52.12
N ASN A 409 -42.57 -14.75 -52.83
CA ASN A 409 -42.00 -13.43 -53.12
C ASN A 409 -41.73 -12.63 -51.83
N VAL A 410 -40.60 -11.94 -51.78
CA VAL A 410 -40.17 -11.17 -50.60
C VAL A 410 -39.57 -9.83 -50.98
N VAL A 411 -39.97 -8.77 -50.27
CA VAL A 411 -39.26 -7.49 -50.26
C VAL A 411 -38.37 -7.48 -49.03
N VAL A 412 -37.06 -7.34 -49.21
CA VAL A 412 -36.07 -7.51 -48.13
C VAL A 412 -36.15 -6.32 -47.15
N PRO A 413 -36.55 -6.52 -45.89
CA PRO A 413 -36.49 -5.47 -44.88
C PRO A 413 -35.08 -5.33 -44.28
N GLN A 414 -34.80 -4.21 -43.60
CA GLN A 414 -33.55 -4.00 -42.86
C GLN A 414 -33.27 -5.10 -41.80
N SER A 415 -34.30 -5.80 -41.33
CA SER A 415 -34.15 -6.91 -40.38
C SER A 415 -33.51 -8.16 -40.99
N TYR A 416 -33.29 -8.22 -42.31
CA TYR A 416 -32.64 -9.34 -43.00
C TYR A 416 -31.15 -9.11 -43.27
N LEU A 417 -30.64 -7.92 -42.97
CA LEU A 417 -29.23 -7.60 -43.17
C LEU A 417 -28.32 -8.51 -42.32
N GLY A 418 -27.24 -8.99 -42.93
CA GLY A 418 -26.31 -9.94 -42.32
C GLY A 418 -26.85 -11.37 -42.15
N LYS A 419 -28.00 -11.71 -42.77
CA LYS A 419 -28.61 -13.04 -42.70
C LYS A 419 -28.43 -13.84 -43.99
N LEU A 420 -28.54 -15.16 -43.86
CA LEU A 420 -28.82 -16.07 -44.99
C LEU A 420 -30.33 -16.20 -45.17
N VAL A 421 -30.83 -15.67 -46.28
CA VAL A 421 -32.23 -15.76 -46.68
C VAL A 421 -32.43 -17.04 -47.48
N ARG A 422 -33.01 -18.06 -46.84
CA ARG A 422 -33.47 -19.29 -47.50
C ARG A 422 -34.80 -19.05 -48.18
N VAL A 423 -34.82 -19.18 -49.50
CA VAL A 423 -36.01 -19.03 -50.34
C VAL A 423 -36.47 -20.40 -50.80
N SER A 424 -37.62 -20.84 -50.26
CA SER A 424 -38.22 -22.13 -50.58
C SER A 424 -39.63 -21.97 -51.09
N ASN A 425 -39.84 -22.13 -52.40
CA ASN A 425 -41.16 -22.25 -52.99
C ASN A 425 -41.30 -23.61 -53.67
N GLY A 426 -42.44 -24.28 -53.44
CA GLY A 426 -42.76 -25.60 -53.99
C GLY A 426 -43.47 -25.57 -55.34
N GLY A 427 -43.76 -24.39 -55.87
CA GLY A 427 -44.33 -24.20 -57.21
C GLY A 427 -43.29 -24.21 -58.33
N PRO A 428 -43.72 -24.23 -59.60
CA PRO A 428 -42.86 -24.07 -60.77
C PRO A 428 -42.55 -22.60 -61.09
N ASP A 429 -43.34 -21.65 -60.56
CA ASP A 429 -43.21 -20.23 -60.88
C ASP A 429 -42.04 -19.57 -60.15
N PRO A 430 -41.22 -18.74 -60.83
CA PRO A 430 -40.11 -18.02 -60.21
C PRO A 430 -40.52 -17.18 -59.01
N VAL A 431 -39.62 -17.09 -58.03
CA VAL A 431 -39.81 -16.29 -56.81
C VAL A 431 -38.95 -15.05 -56.87
N HIS A 432 -39.52 -13.90 -56.51
CA HIS A 432 -38.83 -12.62 -56.53
C HIS A 432 -38.30 -12.24 -55.14
N VAL A 433 -37.01 -11.92 -55.07
CA VAL A 433 -36.35 -11.29 -53.93
C VAL A 433 -36.04 -9.84 -54.31
N THR A 434 -36.87 -8.92 -53.84
CA THR A 434 -36.75 -7.49 -54.19
C THR A 434 -35.98 -6.74 -53.12
N ILE A 435 -34.93 -6.04 -53.52
CA ILE A 435 -34.14 -5.15 -52.66
C ILE A 435 -34.76 -3.74 -52.71
N PRO A 436 -35.36 -3.21 -51.64
CA PRO A 436 -35.99 -1.90 -51.67
C PRO A 436 -34.98 -0.76 -51.55
N GLN A 437 -35.35 0.42 -52.08
CA GLN A 437 -34.63 1.67 -51.84
C GLN A 437 -34.66 2.00 -50.34
N GLY A 438 -33.54 2.51 -49.78
CA GLY A 438 -33.44 2.82 -48.35
C GLY A 438 -33.16 1.61 -47.44
N LEU A 439 -32.78 0.46 -48.03
CA LEU A 439 -32.35 -0.70 -47.25
C LEU A 439 -31.08 -0.41 -46.41
N VAL A 440 -30.21 0.49 -46.85
CA VAL A 440 -28.99 0.87 -46.12
C VAL A 440 -29.35 1.84 -44.97
N PRO A 441 -29.05 1.51 -43.69
CA PRO A 441 -29.29 2.42 -42.58
C PRO A 441 -28.47 3.71 -42.68
N THR A 442 -29.01 4.82 -42.16
CA THR A 442 -28.32 6.11 -42.13
C THR A 442 -26.96 6.01 -41.44
N GLY A 443 -25.91 6.49 -42.11
CA GLY A 443 -24.53 6.48 -41.60
C GLY A 443 -23.71 5.24 -41.97
N MET A 444 -24.27 4.31 -42.75
CA MET A 444 -23.53 3.18 -43.34
C MET A 444 -23.33 3.41 -44.84
N GLU A 445 -22.17 2.98 -45.37
CA GLU A 445 -21.86 3.09 -46.81
C GLU A 445 -22.43 1.93 -47.63
N ALA A 446 -22.47 0.74 -47.03
CA ALA A 446 -23.02 -0.46 -47.65
C ALA A 446 -23.50 -1.48 -46.60
N VAL A 447 -24.33 -2.43 -47.02
CA VAL A 447 -24.80 -3.57 -46.23
C VAL A 447 -24.73 -4.84 -47.06
N SER A 448 -24.65 -6.01 -46.41
CA SER A 448 -24.69 -7.29 -47.11
C SER A 448 -25.75 -8.23 -46.57
N LEU A 449 -26.20 -9.15 -47.43
CA LEU A 449 -26.98 -10.33 -47.07
C LEU A 449 -26.62 -11.46 -48.05
N ARG A 450 -26.99 -12.70 -47.72
CA ARG A 450 -26.87 -13.84 -48.64
C ARG A 450 -28.24 -14.42 -48.96
N VAL A 451 -28.42 -14.89 -50.18
CA VAL A 451 -29.65 -15.56 -50.62
C VAL A 451 -29.30 -16.97 -51.08
N VAL A 452 -30.10 -17.94 -50.66
CA VAL A 452 -29.96 -19.34 -51.09
C VAL A 452 -31.27 -19.90 -51.59
N LYS A 453 -31.23 -20.55 -52.76
CA LYS A 453 -32.35 -21.33 -53.29
C LYS A 453 -32.41 -22.67 -52.60
N VAL A 454 -33.55 -23.00 -52.00
CA VAL A 454 -33.80 -24.33 -51.39
C VAL A 454 -35.05 -25.01 -51.96
N GLY A 455 -35.92 -24.27 -52.65
CA GLY A 455 -37.13 -24.79 -53.31
C GLY A 455 -36.93 -25.22 -54.77
N SER A 456 -38.02 -25.65 -55.41
CA SER A 456 -38.04 -26.06 -56.82
C SER A 456 -37.98 -24.88 -57.78
N ALA A 457 -38.70 -23.79 -57.47
CA ALA A 457 -38.75 -22.56 -58.27
C ALA A 457 -37.42 -21.80 -58.30
N ASP A 458 -37.09 -21.23 -59.45
CA ASP A 458 -35.96 -20.31 -59.61
C ASP A 458 -36.15 -19.06 -58.73
N VAL A 459 -35.04 -18.52 -58.20
CA VAL A 459 -35.05 -17.31 -57.36
C VAL A 459 -34.48 -16.15 -58.16
N GLU A 460 -35.29 -15.13 -58.41
CA GLU A 460 -34.91 -13.92 -59.12
C GLU A 460 -34.63 -12.79 -58.13
N ILE A 461 -33.39 -12.31 -58.09
CA ILE A 461 -33.01 -11.12 -57.33
C ILE A 461 -33.25 -9.89 -58.19
N ARG A 462 -33.99 -8.93 -57.65
CA ARG A 462 -34.39 -7.69 -58.31
C ARG A 462 -33.99 -6.47 -57.49
N ALA A 463 -33.43 -5.46 -58.14
CA ALA A 463 -33.26 -4.14 -57.54
C ALA A 463 -34.62 -3.40 -57.52
N GLY A 464 -34.87 -2.64 -56.47
CA GLY A 464 -36.08 -1.84 -56.30
C GLY A 464 -36.14 -0.68 -57.30
N ALA A 465 -37.31 -0.06 -57.43
CA ALA A 465 -37.48 1.09 -58.33
C ALA A 465 -36.46 2.20 -58.02
N GLY A 466 -35.73 2.65 -59.03
CA GLY A 466 -34.69 3.69 -58.89
C GLY A 466 -33.32 3.18 -58.42
N MET A 467 -33.14 1.87 -58.27
CA MET A 467 -31.87 1.23 -57.96
C MET A 467 -31.28 0.52 -59.19
N ASN A 468 -29.97 0.28 -59.18
CA ASN A 468 -29.29 -0.54 -60.19
C ASN A 468 -29.01 -1.96 -59.66
N LEU A 469 -29.06 -2.96 -60.53
CA LEU A 469 -28.55 -4.31 -60.27
C LEU A 469 -27.27 -4.56 -61.09
N ALA A 470 -26.14 -4.67 -60.42
CA ALA A 470 -24.86 -5.02 -61.01
C ALA A 470 -24.60 -6.52 -60.77
N SER A 471 -24.94 -7.35 -61.75
CA SER A 471 -24.83 -8.81 -61.64
C SER A 471 -24.15 -9.45 -62.85
N PRO A 472 -23.31 -10.49 -62.66
CA PRO A 472 -22.80 -11.32 -63.76
C PRO A 472 -23.89 -12.01 -64.58
N GLY A 473 -25.06 -12.25 -63.99
CA GLY A 473 -26.18 -12.99 -64.59
C GLY A 473 -27.25 -12.12 -65.27
N GLY A 474 -27.05 -10.79 -65.32
CA GLY A 474 -28.05 -9.85 -65.85
C GLY A 474 -29.07 -9.37 -64.82
N ASP A 475 -30.09 -8.65 -65.30
CA ASP A 475 -31.18 -8.09 -64.49
C ASP A 475 -32.54 -8.61 -64.99
N PRO A 476 -33.25 -9.46 -64.21
CA PRO A 476 -32.92 -9.92 -62.86
C PRO A 476 -31.78 -10.95 -62.82
N HIS A 477 -31.11 -11.06 -61.66
CA HIS A 477 -30.16 -12.16 -61.42
C HIS A 477 -30.91 -13.42 -61.01
N VAL A 478 -30.72 -14.52 -61.74
CA VAL A 478 -31.48 -15.77 -61.54
C VAL A 478 -30.63 -16.86 -60.91
N ILE A 479 -31.05 -17.35 -59.74
CA ILE A 479 -30.51 -18.53 -59.08
C ILE A 479 -31.38 -19.73 -59.45
N SER A 480 -30.91 -20.59 -60.37
CA SER A 480 -31.64 -21.80 -60.79
C SER A 480 -31.18 -23.08 -60.08
N GLN A 481 -29.92 -23.11 -59.63
CA GLN A 481 -29.34 -24.24 -58.94
C GLN A 481 -29.80 -24.31 -57.48
N VAL A 482 -30.31 -25.48 -57.06
CA VAL A 482 -30.68 -25.74 -55.66
C VAL A 482 -29.42 -25.71 -54.80
N ASN A 483 -29.52 -25.11 -53.62
CA ASN A 483 -28.45 -24.87 -52.64
C ASN A 483 -27.35 -23.90 -53.09
N LYS A 484 -27.50 -23.22 -54.24
CA LYS A 484 -26.60 -22.14 -54.62
C LYS A 484 -26.84 -20.94 -53.71
N VAL A 485 -25.75 -20.43 -53.14
CA VAL A 485 -25.73 -19.25 -52.26
C VAL A 485 -25.07 -18.11 -53.03
N VAL A 486 -25.70 -16.94 -53.05
CA VAL A 486 -25.12 -15.73 -53.63
C VAL A 486 -25.05 -14.64 -52.58
N THR A 487 -24.02 -13.81 -52.64
CA THR A 487 -23.83 -12.67 -51.74
C THR A 487 -24.30 -11.40 -52.42
N LEU A 488 -25.13 -10.63 -51.72
CA LEU A 488 -25.63 -9.34 -52.16
C LEU A 488 -24.93 -8.27 -51.34
N ILE A 489 -24.35 -7.29 -52.01
CA ILE A 489 -23.81 -6.08 -51.40
C ILE A 489 -24.63 -4.90 -51.89
N VAL A 490 -25.33 -4.23 -50.98
CA VAL A 490 -26.19 -3.08 -51.30
C VAL A 490 -25.50 -1.82 -50.83
N SER A 491 -25.17 -0.95 -51.78
CA SER A 491 -24.59 0.37 -51.51
C SER A 491 -25.67 1.39 -51.23
N GLY A 492 -25.41 2.30 -50.29
CA GLY A 492 -26.29 3.44 -50.00
C GLY A 492 -25.99 4.62 -50.92
N MET A 493 -26.96 5.54 -51.05
CA MET A 493 -26.87 6.68 -51.96
C MET A 493 -25.59 7.50 -51.70
N SER A 494 -24.69 7.50 -52.68
CA SER A 494 -23.64 8.51 -52.78
C SER A 494 -24.16 9.65 -53.67
N SER A 495 -23.67 10.88 -53.49
CA SER A 495 -24.12 12.06 -54.25
C SER A 495 -23.95 11.98 -55.78
N SER A 496 -23.43 10.88 -56.30
CA SER A 496 -23.11 10.68 -57.73
C SER A 496 -23.65 9.39 -58.34
N GLN A 497 -24.22 8.46 -57.56
CA GLN A 497 -24.72 7.18 -58.06
C GLN A 497 -25.98 6.71 -57.31
N PRO A 498 -26.98 6.16 -58.01
CA PRO A 498 -28.14 5.54 -57.36
C PRO A 498 -27.72 4.30 -56.56
N ASP A 499 -28.51 3.92 -55.55
CA ASP A 499 -28.28 2.70 -54.76
C ASP A 499 -28.09 1.50 -55.72
N THR A 500 -26.99 0.78 -55.56
CA THR A 500 -26.64 -0.34 -56.44
C THR A 500 -26.52 -1.62 -55.63
N VAL A 501 -27.17 -2.67 -56.13
CA VAL A 501 -27.05 -4.05 -55.63
C VAL A 501 -25.98 -4.75 -56.46
N TYR A 502 -24.87 -5.12 -55.81
CA TYR A 502 -23.83 -5.94 -56.41
C TYR A 502 -24.06 -7.40 -56.05
N ILE A 503 -24.01 -8.28 -57.04
CA ILE A 503 -24.08 -9.73 -56.83
C ILE A 503 -22.69 -10.33 -56.96
N ASP A 504 -22.26 -11.02 -55.90
CA ASP A 504 -21.11 -11.91 -55.88
C ASP A 504 -21.67 -13.35 -55.88
N ASP A 505 -21.64 -13.97 -57.06
CA ASP A 505 -22.29 -15.24 -57.41
C ASP A 505 -21.30 -16.39 -57.59
#